data_AF-A0A820JUQ7-F1
#
_entry.id   AF-A0A820JUQ7-F1
#
_cell.length_a   1.000
_cell.length_b   1.000
_cell.length_c   1.000
_cell.angle_alpha   90.00
_cell.angle_beta   90.00
_cell.angle_gamma   90.00
#
_symmetry.space_group_name_H-M   'P 1'
#
loop_
_entity.id
_entity.type
_entity.pdbx_description
1 polymer ?
#
loop_
_entity_poly.entity_id
_entity_poly.type
_entity_poly.pdbx_seq_one_letter_code
_entity_poly.pdbx_strand_id
1 'polypeptide(L)'
;MKYSCVELNNLPDEILLIIFKKLDNLEVLYSFQGVNERFNKIIHDPIFTSRLSFPQLSFNKYIKKFSSDMILNRFCSQILPTIRTKIKWLDLESESMRNILDAADYPNLYALGLYNIEEETAKCLFTDERLSASIFKKQIATLVISIDPDKNERSTMNNICNHVFTVFINLTHLTFYDAAHQNNARLSFDVPFPTFSSSSLLVLKIKVQTFDVCLYILDGRFGQLHTLDIELANLFPPLKEIENQRKLPNLKDFVLCCMSQTSNYDKLILPLIYRMANLEELGLSFTTTVKETFIDGNNLKQHILNHMSQLKQFTFDIRSVMCINNEMNLPSKEDIQQTFTDLQYTKIISCVDYFLDHQQGLCHIYSYPFWMRRFEYITNNFAGGLYPYVRVVSLYDEHPFEHEFFIRISQSFPCMEKLTINNRY
;
A
#
# COMPACT_ATOMS: atom_id res chain seq x y z
N MET A 1 24.80 -9.10 -45.87
CA MET A 1 24.89 -8.58 -44.49
C MET A 1 25.45 -9.68 -43.59
N LYS A 2 26.65 -9.51 -43.04
CA LYS A 2 27.15 -10.37 -41.96
C LYS A 2 26.51 -9.85 -40.68
N TYR A 3 25.57 -10.58 -40.10
CA TYR A 3 25.14 -10.31 -38.73
C TYR A 3 26.37 -10.52 -37.83
N SER A 4 26.83 -9.48 -37.14
CA SER A 4 27.82 -9.67 -36.08
C SER A 4 27.09 -10.33 -34.92
N CYS A 5 27.32 -11.63 -34.70
CA CYS A 5 26.95 -12.26 -33.45
C CYS A 5 27.87 -11.70 -32.36
N VAL A 6 27.41 -10.66 -31.66
CA VAL A 6 28.10 -10.19 -30.45
C VAL A 6 27.84 -11.23 -29.38
N GLU A 7 28.86 -12.03 -29.04
CA GLU A 7 28.77 -12.95 -27.92
C GLU A 7 28.61 -12.15 -26.63
N LEU A 8 27.72 -12.61 -25.74
CA LEU A 8 27.44 -11.96 -24.47
C LEU A 8 28.74 -11.76 -23.65
N ASN A 9 29.66 -12.73 -23.73
CA ASN A 9 30.98 -12.69 -23.07
C ASN A 9 31.90 -11.57 -23.56
N ASN A 10 31.62 -10.93 -24.70
CA ASN A 10 32.43 -9.85 -25.24
C ASN A 10 31.89 -8.46 -24.84
N LEU A 11 30.70 -8.39 -24.24
CA LEU A 11 30.14 -7.14 -23.75
C LEU A 11 30.86 -6.71 -22.46
N PRO A 12 31.02 -5.40 -22.18
CA PRO A 12 31.49 -4.89 -20.89
C PRO A 12 30.56 -5.28 -19.72
N ASP A 13 31.10 -5.33 -18.49
CA ASP A 13 30.34 -5.72 -17.29
C ASP A 13 29.14 -4.78 -17.07
N GLU A 14 29.28 -3.49 -17.37
CA GLU A 14 28.24 -2.48 -17.21
C GLU A 14 27.05 -2.75 -18.15
N ILE A 15 27.33 -3.19 -19.37
CA ILE A 15 26.30 -3.55 -20.35
C ILE A 15 25.59 -4.83 -19.91
N LEU A 16 26.35 -5.81 -19.40
CA LEU A 16 25.78 -7.05 -18.85
C LEU A 16 24.87 -6.76 -17.65
N LEU A 17 25.28 -5.87 -16.74
CA LEU A 17 24.44 -5.44 -15.63
C LEU A 17 23.14 -4.78 -16.09
N ILE A 18 23.20 -3.90 -17.10
CA ILE A 18 22.01 -3.26 -17.68
C ILE A 18 21.07 -4.30 -18.29
N ILE A 19 21.61 -5.29 -19.00
CA ILE A 19 20.83 -6.38 -19.61
C ILE A 19 20.21 -7.26 -18.52
N PHE A 20 21.00 -7.75 -17.58
CA PHE A 20 20.54 -8.64 -16.51
C PHE A 20 19.52 -7.97 -15.60
N LYS A 21 19.62 -6.66 -15.37
CA LYS A 21 18.62 -5.88 -14.61
C LYS A 21 17.24 -5.82 -15.28
N LYS A 22 17.11 -6.23 -16.54
CA LYS A 22 15.81 -6.39 -17.21
C LYS A 22 15.14 -7.73 -16.92
N LEU A 23 15.84 -8.66 -16.30
CA LEU A 23 15.36 -9.99 -15.92
C LEU A 23 15.05 -10.03 -14.41
N ASP A 24 14.28 -11.03 -13.99
CA ASP A 24 14.08 -11.29 -12.57
C ASP A 24 15.39 -11.77 -11.91
N ASN A 25 15.64 -11.37 -10.66
CA ASN A 25 16.86 -11.74 -9.94
C ASN A 25 17.05 -13.25 -9.83
N LEU A 26 15.97 -14.03 -9.66
CA LEU A 26 16.05 -15.48 -9.63
C LEU A 26 16.40 -16.06 -11.01
N GLU A 27 15.84 -15.51 -12.09
CA GLU A 27 16.17 -15.95 -13.44
C GLU A 27 17.65 -15.73 -13.76
N VAL A 28 18.20 -14.57 -13.36
CA VAL A 28 19.63 -14.24 -13.53
C VAL A 28 20.50 -15.24 -12.75
N LEU A 29 20.22 -15.42 -11.46
CA LEU A 29 21.00 -16.32 -10.61
C LEU A 29 20.93 -17.77 -11.09
N TYR A 30 19.73 -18.24 -11.45
CA TYR A 30 19.54 -19.61 -11.93
C TYR A 30 20.25 -19.88 -13.26
N SER A 31 20.16 -18.93 -14.19
CA SER A 31 20.66 -19.10 -15.56
C SER A 31 22.17 -18.98 -15.65
N PHE A 32 22.78 -18.10 -14.86
CA PHE A 32 24.18 -17.75 -15.01
C PHE A 32 25.11 -18.33 -13.94
N GLN A 33 24.58 -18.83 -12.81
CA GLN A 33 25.40 -19.47 -11.79
C GLN A 33 26.08 -20.72 -12.35
N GLY A 34 27.42 -20.72 -12.30
CA GLY A 34 28.26 -21.81 -12.78
C GLY A 34 28.55 -21.79 -14.28
N VAL A 35 28.08 -20.77 -15.01
CA VAL A 35 28.35 -20.67 -16.46
C VAL A 35 29.82 -20.32 -16.73
N ASN A 36 30.33 -19.27 -16.10
CA ASN A 36 31.75 -18.92 -16.09
C ASN A 36 32.09 -18.02 -14.89
N GLU A 37 33.38 -17.85 -14.58
CA GLU A 37 33.83 -17.06 -13.43
C GLU A 37 33.41 -15.59 -13.51
N ARG A 38 33.43 -15.01 -14.72
CA ARG A 38 33.05 -13.61 -14.93
C ARG A 38 31.57 -13.38 -14.59
N PHE A 39 30.68 -14.23 -15.09
CA PHE A 39 29.26 -14.14 -14.78
C PHE A 39 28.98 -14.44 -13.31
N ASN A 40 29.66 -15.41 -12.71
CA ASN A 40 29.56 -15.64 -11.28
C ASN A 40 29.89 -14.37 -10.49
N LYS A 41 30.95 -13.64 -10.86
CA LYS A 41 31.30 -12.36 -10.23
C LYS A 41 30.20 -11.31 -10.39
N ILE A 42 29.60 -11.19 -11.58
CA ILE A 42 28.55 -10.21 -11.88
C ILE A 42 27.25 -10.53 -11.14
N ILE A 43 26.75 -11.76 -11.20
CA ILE A 43 25.45 -12.12 -10.58
C ILE A 43 25.52 -12.17 -9.05
N HIS A 44 26.74 -12.16 -8.51
CA HIS A 44 27.02 -12.05 -7.08
C HIS A 44 27.02 -10.60 -6.57
N ASP A 45 26.77 -9.64 -7.44
CA ASP A 45 26.57 -8.24 -7.09
C ASP A 45 25.31 -8.06 -6.22
N PRO A 46 25.34 -7.17 -5.20
CA PRO A 46 24.20 -6.89 -4.35
C PRO A 46 22.91 -6.55 -5.11
N ILE A 47 22.97 -5.97 -6.31
CA ILE A 47 21.79 -5.67 -7.13
C ILE A 47 20.92 -6.92 -7.37
N PHE A 48 21.54 -8.10 -7.52
CA PHE A 48 20.83 -9.36 -7.75
C PHE A 48 20.65 -10.18 -6.48
N THR A 49 21.56 -10.08 -5.51
CA THR A 49 21.56 -10.96 -4.34
C THR A 49 20.94 -10.35 -3.09
N SER A 50 20.81 -9.02 -2.99
CA SER A 50 20.35 -8.40 -1.74
C SER A 50 18.88 -8.65 -1.44
N ARG A 51 18.06 -8.73 -2.49
CA ARG A 51 16.63 -9.01 -2.40
C ARG A 51 16.26 -10.10 -3.40
N LEU A 52 15.72 -11.20 -2.89
CA LEU A 52 15.24 -12.32 -3.70
C LEU A 52 13.72 -12.46 -3.52
N SER A 53 13.01 -12.66 -4.62
CA SER A 53 11.55 -12.84 -4.62
C SER A 53 11.17 -14.13 -5.30
N PHE A 54 10.70 -15.10 -4.51
CA PHE A 54 10.25 -16.42 -4.96
C PHE A 54 8.78 -16.51 -5.38
N PRO A 55 7.87 -15.60 -4.97
CA PRO A 55 6.53 -15.53 -5.55
C PRO A 55 6.58 -15.29 -7.07
N GLN A 56 6.00 -16.19 -7.87
CA GLN A 56 5.85 -15.95 -9.31
C GLN A 56 4.59 -15.12 -9.56
N LEU A 57 4.76 -13.98 -10.22
CA LEU A 57 3.66 -13.15 -10.66
C LEU A 57 2.91 -13.81 -11.82
N SER A 58 1.60 -14.03 -11.66
CA SER A 58 0.75 -14.35 -12.80
C SER A 58 0.23 -13.09 -13.49
N PHE A 59 -0.17 -13.21 -14.76
CA PHE A 59 -0.86 -12.15 -15.51
C PHE A 59 -2.09 -11.58 -14.78
N ASN A 60 -2.73 -12.39 -13.93
CA ASN A 60 -3.90 -11.99 -13.14
C ASN A 60 -3.55 -11.49 -11.74
N LYS A 61 -2.26 -11.24 -11.45
CA LYS A 61 -1.73 -10.74 -10.15
C LYS A 61 -1.96 -11.65 -8.95
N TYR A 62 -2.54 -12.83 -9.15
CA TYR A 62 -2.43 -13.91 -8.17
C TYR A 62 -0.98 -14.34 -8.09
N ILE A 63 -0.48 -14.47 -6.86
CA ILE A 63 0.78 -15.13 -6.59
C ILE A 63 0.60 -16.59 -6.97
N LYS A 64 1.25 -16.99 -8.06
CA LYS A 64 1.32 -18.39 -8.43
C LYS A 64 2.41 -19.04 -7.61
N LYS A 65 2.09 -20.26 -7.17
CA LYS A 65 3.07 -21.22 -6.67
C LYS A 65 4.27 -21.22 -7.60
N PHE A 66 5.46 -21.23 -7.00
CA PHE A 66 6.69 -21.42 -7.74
C PHE A 66 6.64 -22.80 -8.41
N SER A 67 6.41 -22.82 -9.72
CA SER A 67 5.85 -23.99 -10.42
C SER A 67 6.87 -25.10 -10.73
N SER A 68 8.13 -24.97 -10.29
CA SER A 68 9.17 -25.97 -10.54
C SER A 68 9.97 -26.29 -9.27
N ASP A 69 9.67 -27.44 -8.68
CA ASP A 69 10.44 -28.02 -7.58
C ASP A 69 11.91 -28.20 -7.97
N MET A 70 12.21 -28.46 -9.25
CA MET A 70 13.60 -28.58 -9.72
C MET A 70 14.37 -27.27 -9.60
N ILE A 71 13.75 -26.15 -9.94
CA ILE A 71 14.39 -24.83 -9.83
C ILE A 71 14.61 -24.50 -8.35
N LEU A 72 13.59 -24.71 -7.51
CA LEU A 72 13.67 -24.45 -6.07
C LEU A 72 14.75 -25.32 -5.41
N ASN A 73 14.80 -26.62 -5.73
CA ASN A 73 15.80 -27.54 -5.21
C ASN A 73 17.22 -27.13 -5.59
N ARG A 74 17.44 -26.66 -6.83
CA ARG A 74 18.75 -26.12 -7.24
C ARG A 74 19.09 -24.85 -6.48
N PHE A 75 18.12 -23.96 -6.25
CA PHE A 75 18.34 -22.78 -5.43
C PHE A 75 18.77 -23.14 -4.01
N CYS A 76 18.03 -24.01 -3.34
CA CYS A 76 18.31 -24.43 -1.97
C CYS A 76 19.65 -25.17 -1.84
N SER A 77 19.98 -26.04 -2.78
CA SER A 77 21.19 -26.88 -2.67
C SER A 77 22.47 -26.22 -3.21
N GLN A 78 22.39 -25.34 -4.20
CA GLN A 78 23.56 -24.82 -4.92
C GLN A 78 23.72 -23.30 -4.81
N ILE A 79 22.63 -22.54 -5.00
CA ILE A 79 22.74 -21.08 -5.15
C ILE A 79 22.74 -20.40 -3.79
N LEU A 80 21.70 -20.63 -2.98
CA LEU A 80 21.51 -19.97 -1.68
C LEU A 80 22.71 -20.12 -0.75
N PRO A 81 23.35 -21.30 -0.60
CA PRO A 81 24.54 -21.43 0.25
C PRO A 81 25.69 -20.50 -0.16
N THR A 82 25.83 -20.19 -1.45
CA THR A 82 26.91 -19.32 -1.96
C THR A 82 26.65 -17.83 -1.78
N ILE A 83 25.37 -17.41 -1.69
CA ILE A 83 24.98 -16.00 -1.60
C ILE A 83 24.31 -15.62 -0.26
N ARG A 84 24.16 -16.56 0.68
CA ARG A 84 23.43 -16.37 1.95
C ARG A 84 23.86 -15.16 2.77
N THR A 85 25.15 -14.80 2.74
CA THR A 85 25.68 -13.65 3.46
C THR A 85 25.37 -12.32 2.77
N LYS A 86 24.91 -12.33 1.51
CA LYS A 86 24.57 -11.10 0.75
C LYS A 86 23.09 -10.79 0.79
N ILE A 87 22.26 -11.77 1.16
CA ILE A 87 20.81 -11.65 1.21
C ILE A 87 20.42 -10.80 2.42
N LYS A 88 19.62 -9.78 2.15
CA LYS A 88 19.11 -8.79 3.11
C LYS A 88 17.59 -8.81 3.21
N TRP A 89 16.92 -9.21 2.12
CA TRP A 89 15.47 -9.31 2.01
C TRP A 89 15.09 -10.60 1.27
N LEU A 90 14.11 -11.33 1.81
CA LEU A 90 13.48 -12.47 1.15
C LEU A 90 11.97 -12.22 1.02
N ASP A 91 11.44 -12.32 -0.20
CA ASP A 91 10.01 -12.41 -0.46
C ASP A 91 9.68 -13.89 -0.75
N LEU A 92 8.83 -14.51 0.08
CA LEU A 92 8.54 -15.94 0.11
C LEU A 92 7.04 -16.19 0.06
N GLU A 93 6.63 -17.25 -0.63
CA GLU A 93 5.28 -17.79 -0.51
C GLU A 93 5.26 -19.02 0.42
N SER A 94 4.07 -19.37 0.93
CA SER A 94 3.86 -20.38 1.97
C SER A 94 4.62 -21.70 1.77
N GLU A 95 4.62 -22.25 0.56
CA GLU A 95 5.15 -23.60 0.29
C GLU A 95 6.69 -23.61 0.13
N SER A 96 7.26 -22.63 -0.57
CA SER A 96 8.70 -22.49 -0.75
C SER A 96 9.41 -21.97 0.49
N MET A 97 8.69 -21.27 1.37
CA MET A 97 9.22 -20.65 2.58
C MET A 97 10.06 -21.61 3.40
N ARG A 98 9.53 -22.80 3.71
CA ARG A 98 10.24 -23.79 4.54
C ARG A 98 11.55 -24.22 3.89
N ASN A 99 11.50 -24.59 2.61
CA ASN A 99 12.66 -25.07 1.88
C ASN A 99 13.76 -24.01 1.80
N ILE A 100 13.40 -22.74 1.64
CA ILE A 100 14.35 -21.64 1.54
C ILE A 100 14.93 -21.31 2.92
N LEU A 101 14.09 -21.14 3.94
CA LEU A 101 14.56 -20.82 5.29
C LEU A 101 15.40 -21.94 5.91
N ASP A 102 15.16 -23.20 5.56
CA ASP A 102 15.95 -24.35 6.02
C ASP A 102 17.24 -24.58 5.18
N ALA A 103 17.36 -23.98 3.99
CA ALA A 103 18.48 -24.22 3.08
C ALA A 103 19.81 -23.59 3.54
N ALA A 104 19.76 -22.47 4.26
CA ALA A 104 20.93 -21.72 4.66
C ALA A 104 20.71 -20.89 5.92
N ASP A 105 21.81 -20.49 6.56
CA ASP A 105 21.80 -19.42 7.56
C ASP A 105 21.99 -18.07 6.85
N TYR A 106 21.13 -17.09 7.15
CA TYR A 106 21.10 -15.78 6.49
C TYR A 106 21.49 -14.69 7.50
N PRO A 107 22.79 -14.52 7.81
CA PRO A 107 23.22 -13.66 8.91
C PRO A 107 22.90 -12.17 8.74
N ASN A 108 22.62 -11.74 7.51
CA ASN A 108 22.34 -10.34 7.16
C ASN A 108 20.86 -10.10 6.78
N LEU A 109 19.99 -11.09 6.96
CA LEU A 109 18.57 -10.96 6.67
C LEU A 109 17.89 -10.09 7.74
N TYR A 110 17.40 -8.92 7.34
CA TYR A 110 16.67 -8.02 8.25
C TYR A 110 15.24 -7.74 7.80
N ALA A 111 14.89 -8.13 6.57
CA ALA A 111 13.57 -7.92 6.00
C ALA A 111 12.99 -9.23 5.44
N LEU A 112 11.70 -9.44 5.67
CA LEU A 112 10.98 -10.62 5.20
C LEU A 112 9.61 -10.21 4.65
N GLY A 113 9.31 -10.67 3.44
CA GLY A 113 7.98 -10.63 2.84
C GLY A 113 7.40 -12.03 2.79
N LEU A 114 6.25 -12.24 3.43
CA LEU A 114 5.56 -13.52 3.47
C LEU A 114 4.21 -13.37 2.76
N TYR A 115 3.97 -14.15 1.72
CA TYR A 115 2.78 -14.02 0.89
C TYR A 115 1.97 -15.31 0.80
N ASN A 116 0.65 -15.18 0.68
CA ASN A 116 -0.30 -16.31 0.69
C ASN A 116 -0.10 -17.24 1.89
N ILE A 117 0.20 -16.71 3.08
CA ILE A 117 0.48 -17.56 4.25
C ILE A 117 -0.76 -18.37 4.61
N GLU A 118 -0.61 -19.69 4.65
CA GLU A 118 -1.61 -20.62 5.16
C GLU A 118 -1.42 -20.88 6.67
N GLU A 119 -2.48 -21.29 7.36
CA GLU A 119 -2.45 -21.54 8.81
C GLU A 119 -1.31 -22.45 9.25
N GLU A 120 -1.15 -23.59 8.58
CA GLU A 120 -0.14 -24.59 8.96
C GLU A 120 1.28 -24.06 8.79
N THR A 121 1.49 -23.25 7.74
CA THR A 121 2.77 -22.59 7.49
C THR A 121 3.06 -21.53 8.54
N ALA A 122 2.05 -20.73 8.90
CA ALA A 122 2.15 -19.78 9.99
C ALA A 122 2.47 -20.46 11.32
N LYS A 123 1.75 -21.54 11.68
CA LYS A 123 2.04 -22.32 12.89
C LYS A 123 3.49 -22.77 12.88
N CYS A 124 3.96 -23.40 11.80
CA CYS A 124 5.35 -23.80 11.67
C CYS A 124 6.33 -22.63 11.88
N LEU A 125 6.13 -21.47 11.24
CA LEU A 125 7.07 -20.35 11.37
C LEU A 125 7.09 -19.75 12.78
N PHE A 126 5.92 -19.66 13.41
CA PHE A 126 5.76 -18.94 14.66
C PHE A 126 5.99 -19.82 15.90
N THR A 127 5.65 -21.11 15.84
CA THR A 127 5.75 -22.03 17.00
C THR A 127 6.98 -22.94 16.95
N ASP A 128 7.62 -23.15 15.80
CA ASP A 128 8.79 -24.02 15.72
C ASP A 128 9.98 -23.40 16.49
N GLU A 129 10.52 -24.20 17.42
CA GLU A 129 11.65 -23.85 18.31
C GLU A 129 13.01 -24.18 17.69
N ARG A 130 13.07 -24.69 16.45
CA ARG A 130 14.35 -24.91 15.75
C ARG A 130 15.23 -23.65 15.77
N LEU A 131 16.53 -23.88 15.95
CA LEU A 131 17.56 -22.84 16.12
C LEU A 131 17.57 -21.78 15.01
N SER A 132 17.31 -22.16 13.76
CA SER A 132 17.20 -21.22 12.62
C SER A 132 16.04 -20.24 12.80
N ALA A 133 14.85 -20.71 13.17
CA ALA A 133 13.69 -19.87 13.45
C ALA A 133 13.96 -18.87 14.58
N SER A 134 14.64 -19.29 15.65
CA SER A 134 14.95 -18.41 16.80
C SER A 134 15.87 -17.22 16.45
N ILE A 135 16.77 -17.39 15.48
CA ILE A 135 17.67 -16.35 14.98
C ILE A 135 16.90 -15.35 14.11
N PHE A 136 16.07 -15.84 13.18
CA PHE A 136 15.22 -14.98 12.36
C PHE A 136 14.28 -14.10 13.20
N LYS A 137 13.66 -14.67 14.24
CA LYS A 137 12.75 -13.96 15.15
C LYS A 137 13.37 -12.72 15.79
N LYS A 138 14.71 -12.71 15.96
CA LYS A 138 15.48 -11.59 16.52
C LYS A 138 16.12 -10.69 15.46
N GLN A 139 16.37 -11.17 14.24
CA GLN A 139 17.03 -10.39 13.19
C GLN A 139 16.07 -9.55 12.36
N ILE A 140 14.83 -10.00 12.18
CA ILE A 140 13.86 -9.31 11.32
C ILE A 140 13.40 -8.01 11.97
N ALA A 141 13.72 -6.90 11.31
CA ALA A 141 13.29 -5.56 11.66
C ALA A 141 12.12 -5.08 10.78
N THR A 142 12.00 -5.61 9.56
CA THR A 142 10.96 -5.26 8.60
C THR A 142 10.19 -6.50 8.16
N LEU A 143 8.87 -6.48 8.32
CA LEU A 143 8.01 -7.59 7.94
C LEU A 143 6.86 -7.10 7.07
N VAL A 144 6.70 -7.76 5.93
CA VAL A 144 5.56 -7.60 5.03
C VAL A 144 4.79 -8.92 5.05
N ILE A 145 3.50 -8.86 5.37
CA ILE A 145 2.65 -10.04 5.41
C ILE A 145 1.50 -9.86 4.45
N SER A 146 1.25 -10.91 3.69
CA SER A 146 0.13 -10.99 2.80
C SER A 146 -0.65 -12.29 3.01
N ILE A 147 -1.92 -12.13 3.33
CA ILE A 147 -2.85 -13.21 3.64
C ILE A 147 -3.98 -13.11 2.62
N ASP A 148 -4.38 -14.25 2.08
CA ASP A 148 -5.53 -14.36 1.18
C ASP A 148 -6.79 -14.56 2.05
N PRO A 149 -7.70 -13.57 2.14
CA PRO A 149 -8.89 -13.67 2.98
C PRO A 149 -9.90 -14.70 2.45
N ASP A 150 -9.86 -15.02 1.16
CA ASP A 150 -10.77 -16.01 0.56
C ASP A 150 -10.32 -17.45 0.87
N LYS A 151 -9.04 -17.63 1.24
CA LYS A 151 -8.46 -18.96 1.56
C LYS A 151 -8.30 -19.23 3.04
N ASN A 152 -8.40 -18.22 3.89
CA ASN A 152 -8.15 -18.37 5.33
C ASN A 152 -9.40 -18.00 6.12
N GLU A 153 -9.72 -18.81 7.13
CA GLU A 153 -10.77 -18.44 8.08
C GLU A 153 -10.34 -17.22 8.90
N ARG A 154 -11.32 -16.46 9.38
CA ARG A 154 -11.07 -15.26 10.21
C ARG A 154 -10.26 -15.59 11.47
N SER A 155 -10.50 -16.76 12.09
CA SER A 155 -9.75 -17.28 13.23
C SER A 155 -8.25 -17.48 12.90
N THR A 156 -7.94 -18.01 11.72
CA THR A 156 -6.58 -18.19 11.22
C THR A 156 -5.85 -16.85 11.07
N MET A 157 -6.48 -15.87 10.41
CA MET A 157 -5.91 -14.54 10.22
C MET A 157 -5.59 -13.86 11.55
N ASN A 158 -6.52 -13.99 12.50
CA ASN A 158 -6.37 -13.50 13.85
C ASN A 158 -5.13 -14.11 14.50
N ASN A 159 -5.00 -15.44 14.46
CA ASN A 159 -3.86 -16.17 15.01
C ASN A 159 -2.55 -15.70 14.37
N ILE A 160 -2.47 -15.60 13.05
CA ILE A 160 -1.27 -15.11 12.34
C ILE A 160 -0.85 -13.74 12.86
N CYS A 161 -1.79 -12.79 12.89
CA CYS A 161 -1.50 -11.43 13.34
C CYS A 161 -0.92 -11.42 14.74
N ASN A 162 -1.41 -12.29 15.63
CA ASN A 162 -0.94 -12.25 17.01
C ASN A 162 0.25 -13.11 17.38
N HIS A 163 0.58 -14.09 16.54
CA HIS A 163 1.91 -14.63 16.52
C HIS A 163 2.94 -13.59 16.06
N VAL A 164 2.65 -12.77 15.04
CA VAL A 164 3.60 -11.76 14.54
C VAL A 164 4.05 -10.78 15.63
N PHE A 165 3.10 -10.22 16.39
CA PHE A 165 3.42 -9.28 17.47
C PHE A 165 4.12 -9.90 18.68
N THR A 166 3.94 -11.21 18.91
CA THR A 166 4.58 -11.91 20.03
C THR A 166 5.96 -12.47 19.68
N VAL A 167 6.16 -12.82 18.41
CA VAL A 167 7.34 -13.55 17.93
C VAL A 167 8.48 -12.61 17.52
N PHE A 168 8.20 -11.51 16.83
CA PHE A 168 9.24 -10.62 16.32
C PHE A 168 9.52 -9.47 17.29
N ILE A 169 10.51 -9.69 18.16
CA ILE A 169 10.83 -8.80 19.28
C ILE A 169 11.48 -7.48 18.80
N ASN A 170 12.19 -7.53 17.67
CA ASN A 170 12.92 -6.39 17.10
C ASN A 170 12.18 -5.75 15.91
N LEU A 171 10.90 -6.08 15.73
CA LEU A 171 10.11 -5.57 14.61
C LEU A 171 9.91 -4.07 14.76
N THR A 172 10.41 -3.30 13.78
CA THR A 172 10.27 -1.84 13.73
C THR A 172 9.31 -1.40 12.63
N HIS A 173 9.18 -2.19 11.56
CA HIS A 173 8.31 -1.91 10.43
C HIS A 173 7.43 -3.12 10.12
N LEU A 174 6.11 -2.93 10.16
CA LEU A 174 5.14 -3.96 9.84
C LEU A 174 4.16 -3.46 8.79
N THR A 175 3.96 -4.25 7.73
CA THR A 175 2.91 -4.00 6.75
C THR A 175 2.06 -5.23 6.47
N PHE A 176 0.73 -5.05 6.48
CA PHE A 176 -0.25 -6.06 6.06
C PHE A 176 -0.89 -5.73 4.70
N TYR A 177 -0.80 -6.64 3.73
CA TYR A 177 -1.37 -6.50 2.37
C TYR A 177 -2.26 -7.67 1.96
N ASP A 178 -3.27 -7.42 1.14
CA ASP A 178 -4.14 -8.46 0.56
C ASP A 178 -3.40 -9.23 -0.53
N ALA A 179 -3.31 -10.56 -0.36
CA ALA A 179 -2.54 -11.42 -1.26
C ALA A 179 -3.18 -11.61 -2.64
N ALA A 180 -4.49 -11.35 -2.76
CA ALA A 180 -5.16 -11.29 -4.06
C ALA A 180 -4.67 -10.11 -4.92
N HIS A 181 -3.90 -9.17 -4.35
CA HIS A 181 -3.52 -7.93 -4.98
C HIS A 181 -2.08 -7.51 -4.61
N GLN A 182 -1.08 -8.06 -5.31
CA GLN A 182 0.35 -7.74 -5.08
C GLN A 182 0.74 -6.23 -5.13
N ASN A 183 -0.16 -5.33 -5.53
CA ASN A 183 0.12 -3.89 -5.62
C ASN A 183 -0.70 -3.09 -4.60
N ASN A 184 -0.16 -2.84 -3.41
CA ASN A 184 -0.66 -1.87 -2.41
C ASN A 184 -2.12 -1.99 -1.96
N ALA A 185 -2.87 -3.07 -2.28
CA ALA A 185 -4.16 -3.25 -1.63
C ALA A 185 -3.84 -3.77 -0.23
N ARG A 186 -4.08 -2.94 0.78
CA ARG A 186 -3.88 -3.36 2.16
C ARG A 186 -4.97 -4.39 2.50
N LEU A 187 -4.71 -5.24 3.49
CA LEU A 187 -5.59 -6.35 3.91
C LEU A 187 -6.83 -5.87 4.65
N SER A 188 -8.07 -6.22 4.27
CA SER A 188 -9.22 -5.96 5.15
C SER A 188 -9.34 -7.09 6.16
N PHE A 189 -8.98 -6.82 7.40
CA PHE A 189 -9.29 -7.70 8.50
C PHE A 189 -9.94 -6.89 9.61
N ASP A 190 -10.93 -7.49 10.25
CA ASP A 190 -11.15 -7.19 11.64
C ASP A 190 -9.95 -7.76 12.39
N VAL A 191 -8.97 -6.91 12.72
CA VAL A 191 -7.97 -7.24 13.75
C VAL A 191 -8.78 -7.83 14.91
N PRO A 192 -8.47 -9.04 15.38
CA PRO A 192 -9.21 -9.59 16.51
C PRO A 192 -9.10 -8.58 17.65
N PHE A 193 -10.21 -8.32 18.35
CA PHE A 193 -10.26 -7.47 19.55
C PHE A 193 -8.97 -7.64 20.39
N PRO A 194 -8.01 -6.71 20.32
CA PRO A 194 -6.60 -7.13 20.48
C PRO A 194 -6.07 -7.31 21.91
N THR A 195 -5.34 -8.39 22.15
CA THR A 195 -4.39 -8.49 23.26
C THR A 195 -2.98 -7.99 22.86
N PHE A 196 -2.81 -7.35 21.69
CA PHE A 196 -1.47 -7.09 21.12
C PHE A 196 -0.93 -5.73 21.53
N SER A 197 0.39 -5.70 21.73
CA SER A 197 1.18 -4.51 21.97
C SER A 197 2.58 -4.77 21.40
N SER A 198 3.28 -3.70 21.03
CA SER A 198 4.69 -3.78 20.68
C SER A 198 5.40 -2.55 21.23
N SER A 199 6.56 -2.79 21.83
CA SER A 199 7.42 -1.74 22.35
C SER A 199 8.47 -1.25 21.35
N SER A 200 8.66 -1.95 20.22
CA SER A 200 9.68 -1.65 19.21
C SER A 200 9.12 -1.11 17.89
N LEU A 201 7.81 -1.28 17.65
CA LEU A 201 7.20 -0.94 16.39
C LEU A 201 7.15 0.58 16.18
N LEU A 202 7.80 1.05 15.12
CA LEU A 202 7.88 2.46 14.74
C LEU A 202 6.91 2.78 13.61
N VAL A 203 6.71 1.84 12.68
CA VAL A 203 5.87 2.00 11.49
C VAL A 203 4.88 0.84 11.37
N LEU A 204 3.60 1.17 11.28
CA LEU A 204 2.53 0.22 11.03
C LEU A 204 1.71 0.64 9.81
N LYS A 205 1.63 -0.24 8.82
CA LYS A 205 0.75 -0.08 7.65
C LYS A 205 -0.24 -1.23 7.61
N ILE A 206 -1.52 -0.90 7.61
CA ILE A 206 -2.59 -1.89 7.84
C ILE A 206 -3.87 -1.47 7.13
N LYS A 207 -4.73 -2.44 6.81
CA LYS A 207 -6.12 -2.14 6.53
C LYS A 207 -7.02 -2.81 7.55
N VAL A 208 -8.08 -2.11 7.87
CA VAL A 208 -9.01 -2.48 8.91
C VAL A 208 -10.43 -2.39 8.36
N GLN A 209 -11.31 -3.25 8.84
CA GLN A 209 -12.67 -3.30 8.32
C GLN A 209 -13.56 -2.19 8.89
N THR A 210 -13.34 -1.82 10.15
CA THR A 210 -14.20 -0.90 10.91
C THR A 210 -13.40 0.20 11.61
N PHE A 211 -14.05 1.33 11.85
CA PHE A 211 -13.45 2.46 12.55
C PHE A 211 -13.10 2.14 14.02
N ASP A 212 -13.88 1.26 14.68
CA ASP A 212 -13.58 0.76 16.02
C ASP A 212 -12.19 0.11 16.11
N VAL A 213 -11.80 -0.66 15.10
CA VAL A 213 -10.49 -1.30 15.05
C VAL A 213 -9.36 -0.27 14.88
N CYS A 214 -9.57 0.76 14.05
CA CYS A 214 -8.64 1.89 13.90
C CYS A 214 -8.39 2.57 15.25
N LEU A 215 -9.48 2.94 15.92
CA LEU A 215 -9.46 3.54 17.24
C LEU A 215 -8.74 2.68 18.29
N TYR A 216 -8.89 1.36 18.19
CA TYR A 216 -8.24 0.44 19.10
C TYR A 216 -6.71 0.40 18.91
N ILE A 217 -6.23 0.42 17.67
CA ILE A 217 -4.79 0.48 17.36
C ILE A 217 -4.18 1.75 17.98
N LEU A 218 -4.96 2.82 18.00
CA LEU A 218 -4.62 4.12 18.54
C LEU A 218 -4.71 4.22 20.08
N ASP A 219 -5.13 3.18 20.80
CA ASP A 219 -5.31 3.18 22.26
C ASP A 219 -4.00 3.05 23.06
N GLY A 220 -2.88 3.55 22.52
CA GLY A 220 -1.59 3.69 23.23
C GLY A 220 -0.77 2.41 23.43
N ARG A 221 -1.13 1.29 22.77
CA ARG A 221 -0.43 -0.02 22.91
C ARG A 221 0.88 -0.11 22.15
N PHE A 222 1.10 0.80 21.21
CA PHE A 222 2.33 0.90 20.44
C PHE A 222 3.08 2.15 20.90
N GLY A 223 3.81 2.00 22.02
CA GLY A 223 4.39 3.14 22.73
C GLY A 223 5.45 3.92 21.94
N GLN A 224 6.05 3.29 20.92
CA GLN A 224 7.06 3.91 20.03
C GLN A 224 6.55 4.18 18.62
N LEU A 225 5.25 3.98 18.35
CA LEU A 225 4.71 4.16 17.01
C LEU A 225 4.82 5.63 16.60
N HIS A 226 5.51 5.88 15.49
CA HIS A 226 5.69 7.22 14.91
C HIS A 226 4.90 7.38 13.61
N THR A 227 4.78 6.31 12.82
CA THR A 227 4.07 6.33 11.54
C THR A 227 2.95 5.30 11.56
N LEU A 228 1.72 5.75 11.30
CA LEU A 228 0.56 4.88 11.18
C LEU A 228 -0.19 5.15 9.88
N ASP A 229 -0.35 4.11 9.08
CA ASP A 229 -0.96 4.19 7.76
C ASP A 229 -2.10 3.18 7.63
N ILE A 230 -3.33 3.69 7.72
CA ILE A 230 -4.55 2.90 7.79
C ILE A 230 -5.36 3.08 6.52
N GLU A 231 -5.67 1.98 5.85
CA GLU A 231 -6.80 1.92 4.91
C GLU A 231 -8.01 1.31 5.62
N LEU A 232 -9.16 1.96 5.54
CA LEU A 232 -10.37 1.61 6.26
C LEU A 232 -11.43 1.21 5.24
N ALA A 233 -11.95 -0.02 5.35
CA ALA A 233 -12.96 -0.51 4.42
C ALA A 233 -14.29 0.23 4.60
N ASN A 234 -14.78 0.34 5.85
CA ASN A 234 -16.05 0.97 6.17
C ASN A 234 -15.94 1.96 7.33
N LEU A 235 -16.50 3.16 7.13
CA LEU A 235 -16.55 4.20 8.15
C LEU A 235 -17.97 4.28 8.75
N PHE A 236 -18.30 3.29 9.59
CA PHE A 236 -19.51 3.27 10.41
C PHE A 236 -19.28 3.97 11.76
N PRO A 237 -20.33 4.52 12.40
CA PRO A 237 -20.24 5.01 13.77
C PRO A 237 -19.65 3.93 14.68
N PRO A 238 -18.67 4.26 15.54
CA PRO A 238 -18.10 3.31 16.45
C PRO A 238 -19.17 2.85 17.45
N LEU A 239 -19.11 1.58 17.85
CA LEU A 239 -19.99 1.05 18.90
C LEU A 239 -19.69 1.66 20.28
N LYS A 240 -18.50 2.27 20.43
CA LYS A 240 -18.08 2.99 21.64
C LYS A 240 -17.65 4.41 21.28
N GLU A 241 -18.13 5.39 22.04
CA GLU A 241 -17.79 6.80 21.82
C GLU A 241 -16.27 7.03 21.86
N ILE A 242 -15.79 7.88 20.94
CA ILE A 242 -14.37 8.28 20.81
C ILE A 242 -13.84 8.89 22.12
N GLU A 243 -14.71 9.48 22.93
CA GLU A 243 -14.38 10.22 24.15
C GLU A 243 -13.71 9.37 25.24
N ASN A 244 -13.89 8.05 25.24
CA ASN A 244 -13.41 7.17 26.31
C ASN A 244 -12.04 6.51 26.06
N GLN A 245 -11.31 6.92 25.02
CA GLN A 245 -10.02 6.31 24.69
C GLN A 245 -8.85 6.90 25.45
N ARG A 246 -7.87 6.04 25.75
CA ARG A 246 -6.63 6.41 26.44
C ARG A 246 -5.82 7.42 25.63
N LYS A 247 -4.70 7.87 26.22
CA LYS A 247 -3.69 8.70 25.58
C LYS A 247 -3.28 8.10 24.22
N LEU A 248 -3.47 8.84 23.14
CA LEU A 248 -3.04 8.44 21.80
C LEU A 248 -1.51 8.25 21.74
N PRO A 249 -0.99 7.38 20.85
CA PRO A 249 0.43 7.33 20.56
C PRO A 249 0.92 8.68 20.06
N ASN A 250 2.19 9.00 20.35
CA ASN A 250 2.82 10.22 19.88
C ASN A 250 3.29 10.05 18.42
N LEU A 251 2.31 10.01 17.52
CA LEU A 251 2.52 9.90 16.09
C LEU A 251 3.15 11.17 15.52
N LYS A 252 4.07 10.99 14.57
CA LYS A 252 4.57 12.04 13.70
C LYS A 252 3.84 12.03 12.36
N ASP A 253 3.56 10.83 11.84
CA ASP A 253 2.95 10.66 10.53
C ASP A 253 1.69 9.82 10.66
N PHE A 254 0.61 10.31 10.07
CA PHE A 254 -0.66 9.59 10.03
C PHE A 254 -1.28 9.64 8.65
N VAL A 255 -1.68 8.47 8.13
CA VAL A 255 -2.40 8.35 6.87
C VAL A 255 -3.70 7.59 7.10
N LEU A 256 -4.81 8.15 6.66
CA LEU A 256 -6.13 7.52 6.71
C LEU A 256 -6.76 7.52 5.31
N CYS A 257 -6.97 6.32 4.76
CA CYS A 257 -7.63 6.10 3.48
C CYS A 257 -8.96 5.36 3.68
N CYS A 258 -10.09 6.01 3.54
CA CYS A 258 -11.41 5.40 3.65
C CYS A 258 -11.93 4.99 2.27
N MET A 259 -12.17 3.68 2.09
CA MET A 259 -12.59 3.11 0.80
C MET A 259 -14.10 3.23 0.57
N SER A 260 -14.90 3.33 1.65
CA SER A 260 -16.34 3.57 1.58
C SER A 260 -16.68 5.06 1.62
N GLN A 261 -17.74 5.44 0.94
CA GLN A 261 -18.40 6.73 1.18
C GLN A 261 -18.92 6.80 2.63
N THR A 262 -18.76 7.96 3.27
CA THR A 262 -19.25 8.22 4.63
C THR A 262 -20.08 9.49 4.70
N SER A 263 -20.90 9.66 5.75
CA SER A 263 -21.54 10.96 6.09
C SER A 263 -21.03 11.49 7.43
N ASN A 264 -19.95 10.90 7.94
CA ASN A 264 -19.46 11.12 9.30
C ASN A 264 -18.09 11.82 9.33
N TYR A 265 -17.76 12.62 8.32
CA TYR A 265 -16.54 13.44 8.31
C TYR A 265 -16.39 14.27 9.59
N ASP A 266 -17.41 15.06 9.93
CA ASP A 266 -17.38 15.93 11.11
C ASP A 266 -17.45 15.18 12.44
N LYS A 267 -18.04 13.97 12.43
CA LYS A 267 -18.29 13.19 13.65
C LYS A 267 -17.17 12.23 14.01
N LEU A 268 -16.41 11.76 13.03
CA LEU A 268 -15.42 10.69 13.22
C LEU A 268 -14.02 11.11 12.76
N ILE A 269 -13.90 11.68 11.57
CA ILE A 269 -12.60 12.01 10.98
C ILE A 269 -12.01 13.25 11.68
N LEU A 270 -12.76 14.36 11.76
CA LEU A 270 -12.26 15.58 12.41
C LEU A 270 -11.91 15.39 13.90
N PRO A 271 -12.75 14.77 14.75
CA PRO A 271 -12.41 14.57 16.16
C PRO A 271 -11.17 13.68 16.35
N LEU A 272 -10.99 12.68 15.49
CA LEU A 272 -9.80 11.84 15.51
C LEU A 272 -8.54 12.67 15.19
N ILE A 273 -8.59 13.46 14.11
CA ILE A 273 -7.50 14.35 13.68
C ILE A 273 -7.13 15.36 14.78
N TYR A 274 -8.10 15.97 15.44
CA TYR A 274 -7.84 16.98 16.49
C TYR A 274 -7.07 16.43 17.68
N ARG A 275 -7.23 15.13 17.98
CA ARG A 275 -6.48 14.46 19.05
C ARG A 275 -5.01 14.22 18.67
N MET A 276 -4.66 14.36 17.39
CA MET A 276 -3.32 14.19 16.83
C MET A 276 -2.72 15.53 16.37
N ALA A 277 -2.92 16.60 17.15
CA ALA A 277 -2.47 17.95 16.79
C ALA A 277 -0.94 18.13 16.61
N ASN A 278 -0.13 17.16 17.05
CA ASN A 278 1.33 17.18 16.95
C ASN A 278 1.88 16.47 15.70
N LEU A 279 1.03 16.08 14.75
CA LEU A 279 1.49 15.45 13.52
C LEU A 279 2.39 16.40 12.71
N GLU A 280 3.48 15.86 12.19
CA GLU A 280 4.36 16.50 11.21
C GLU A 280 3.86 16.22 9.78
N GLU A 281 3.30 15.03 9.53
CA GLU A 281 2.74 14.62 8.24
C GLU A 281 1.33 14.03 8.38
N LEU A 282 0.41 14.48 7.51
CA LEU A 282 -0.96 13.98 7.44
C LEU A 282 -1.33 13.62 6.00
N GLY A 283 -1.81 12.40 5.80
CA GLY A 283 -2.41 11.92 4.57
C GLY A 283 -3.89 11.58 4.76
N LEU A 284 -4.79 12.17 3.97
CA LEU A 284 -6.22 11.86 4.02
C LEU A 284 -6.77 11.47 2.65
N SER A 285 -7.44 10.33 2.54
CA SER A 285 -8.23 10.00 1.36
C SER A 285 -9.59 9.48 1.80
N PHE A 286 -10.66 10.10 1.33
CA PHE A 286 -12.03 9.64 1.64
C PHE A 286 -13.04 10.26 0.69
N THR A 287 -14.19 9.60 0.59
CA THR A 287 -15.40 10.14 -0.04
C THR A 287 -16.44 10.40 1.05
N THR A 288 -17.02 11.60 1.09
CA THR A 288 -18.04 11.96 2.07
C THR A 288 -19.27 12.59 1.44
N THR A 289 -20.44 12.34 2.00
CA THR A 289 -21.67 13.09 1.72
C THR A 289 -21.70 14.33 2.59
N VAL A 290 -21.90 15.49 1.97
CA VAL A 290 -22.07 16.79 2.63
C VAL A 290 -23.50 17.29 2.42
N LYS A 291 -24.01 18.09 3.36
CA LYS A 291 -25.39 18.59 3.31
C LYS A 291 -25.53 19.92 2.57
N GLU A 292 -24.60 20.84 2.80
CA GLU A 292 -24.78 22.25 2.41
C GLU A 292 -23.66 22.73 1.49
N THR A 293 -22.40 22.42 1.83
CA THR A 293 -21.24 22.92 1.09
C THR A 293 -20.21 21.82 0.89
N PHE A 294 -19.52 21.84 -0.25
CA PHE A 294 -18.37 20.97 -0.49
C PHE A 294 -17.25 21.26 0.51
N ILE A 295 -16.45 20.23 0.80
CA ILE A 295 -15.16 20.45 1.46
C ILE A 295 -14.26 21.17 0.47
N ASP A 296 -13.92 22.42 0.79
CA ASP A 296 -13.05 23.31 0.03
C ASP A 296 -11.80 23.71 0.85
N GLY A 297 -11.00 24.63 0.33
CA GLY A 297 -9.80 25.12 1.01
C GLY A 297 -10.09 25.85 2.31
N ASN A 298 -11.23 26.56 2.42
CA ASN A 298 -11.63 27.23 3.65
C ASN A 298 -12.02 26.22 4.73
N ASN A 299 -12.76 25.18 4.37
CA ASN A 299 -13.10 24.08 5.27
C ASN A 299 -11.83 23.41 5.81
N LEU A 300 -10.89 23.02 4.93
CA LEU A 300 -9.63 22.40 5.35
C LEU A 300 -8.77 23.33 6.22
N LYS A 301 -8.74 24.63 5.92
CA LYS A 301 -8.02 25.63 6.71
C LYS A 301 -8.62 25.76 8.11
N GLN A 302 -9.93 25.95 8.20
CA GLN A 302 -10.64 26.14 9.45
C GLN A 302 -10.57 24.91 10.34
N HIS A 303 -10.81 23.73 9.77
CA HIS A 303 -10.97 22.51 10.55
C HIS A 303 -9.65 21.76 10.74
N ILE A 304 -8.75 21.71 9.76
CA ILE A 304 -7.53 20.89 9.89
C ILE A 304 -6.31 21.78 10.17
N LEU A 305 -5.99 22.69 9.25
CA LEU A 305 -4.70 23.38 9.26
C LEU A 305 -4.54 24.31 10.47
N ASN A 306 -5.58 25.03 10.86
CA ASN A 306 -5.55 25.91 12.03
C ASN A 306 -5.34 25.13 13.35
N HIS A 307 -5.68 23.84 13.38
CA HIS A 307 -5.54 22.98 14.56
C HIS A 307 -4.21 22.20 14.60
N MET A 308 -3.44 22.18 13.51
CA MET A 308 -2.24 21.36 13.36
C MET A 308 -0.99 22.21 13.11
N SER A 309 -0.57 22.94 14.14
CA SER A 309 0.56 23.89 14.05
C SER A 309 1.92 23.26 13.72
N GLN A 310 2.09 21.95 13.90
CA GLN A 310 3.34 21.23 13.62
C GLN A 310 3.36 20.59 12.22
N LEU A 311 2.26 20.68 11.47
CA LEU A 311 2.09 20.02 10.19
C LEU A 311 3.00 20.65 9.14
N LYS A 312 3.96 19.86 8.65
CA LYS A 312 4.89 20.26 7.58
C LYS A 312 4.37 19.82 6.22
N GLN A 313 3.65 18.71 6.17
CA GLN A 313 3.13 18.14 4.95
C GLN A 313 1.68 17.68 5.13
N PHE A 314 0.80 18.16 4.26
CA PHE A 314 -0.57 17.70 4.16
C PHE A 314 -0.85 17.21 2.74
N THR A 315 -1.10 15.92 2.60
CA THR A 315 -1.50 15.30 1.33
C THR A 315 -2.94 14.80 1.44
N PHE A 316 -3.75 15.04 0.40
CA PHE A 316 -5.13 14.60 0.44
C PHE A 316 -5.71 14.20 -0.92
N ASP A 317 -6.77 13.39 -0.87
CA ASP A 317 -7.65 12.94 -1.95
C ASP A 317 -9.09 12.89 -1.40
N ILE A 318 -9.79 14.03 -1.44
CA ILE A 318 -11.11 14.18 -0.80
C ILE A 318 -12.17 14.35 -1.88
N ARG A 319 -13.20 13.51 -1.83
CA ARG A 319 -14.40 13.63 -2.65
C ARG A 319 -15.58 14.02 -1.78
N SER A 320 -16.20 15.14 -2.07
CA SER A 320 -17.45 15.58 -1.43
C SER A 320 -18.60 15.35 -2.40
N VAL A 321 -19.62 14.62 -1.95
CA VAL A 321 -20.87 14.38 -2.68
C VAL A 321 -21.97 15.17 -1.99
N MET A 322 -22.70 15.98 -2.73
CA MET A 322 -23.78 16.82 -2.22
C MET A 322 -25.07 16.51 -2.99
N CYS A 323 -26.21 16.42 -2.30
CA CYS A 323 -27.50 16.40 -3.01
C CYS A 323 -27.83 17.82 -3.48
N ILE A 324 -28.20 18.00 -4.74
CA ILE A 324 -28.58 19.30 -5.30
C ILE A 324 -30.06 19.55 -5.01
N ASN A 325 -30.36 20.69 -4.38
CA ASN A 325 -31.72 21.20 -4.24
C ASN A 325 -31.85 22.47 -5.10
N ASN A 326 -33.05 22.75 -5.62
CA ASN A 326 -33.32 23.83 -6.58
C ASN A 326 -32.97 25.26 -6.10
N GLU A 327 -32.68 25.46 -4.82
CA GLU A 327 -32.37 26.76 -4.21
C GLU A 327 -30.88 26.96 -3.90
N MET A 328 -30.01 26.02 -4.26
CA MET A 328 -28.58 26.11 -3.94
C MET A 328 -27.76 26.88 -4.98
N ASN A 329 -26.94 27.81 -4.51
CA ASN A 329 -25.86 28.39 -5.31
C ASN A 329 -24.75 27.35 -5.46
N LEU A 330 -24.63 26.80 -6.66
CA LEU A 330 -23.65 25.76 -6.99
C LEU A 330 -22.28 26.38 -7.31
N PRO A 331 -21.23 26.16 -6.50
CA PRO A 331 -19.91 26.74 -6.76
C PRO A 331 -19.29 26.20 -8.05
N SER A 332 -18.63 27.05 -8.83
CA SER A 332 -17.84 26.62 -9.98
C SER A 332 -16.52 25.96 -9.54
N LYS A 333 -15.83 25.31 -10.49
CA LYS A 333 -14.47 24.81 -10.27
C LYS A 333 -13.53 25.93 -9.85
N GLU A 334 -13.65 27.09 -10.48
CA GLU A 334 -12.84 28.28 -10.21
C GLU A 334 -13.09 28.81 -8.79
N ASP A 335 -14.36 28.83 -8.35
CA ASP A 335 -14.71 29.23 -6.98
C ASP A 335 -14.03 28.31 -5.96
N ILE A 336 -14.13 26.99 -6.14
CA ILE A 336 -13.46 26.01 -5.27
C ILE A 336 -11.92 26.17 -5.36
N GLN A 337 -11.36 26.31 -6.56
CA GLN A 337 -9.91 26.43 -6.74
C GLN A 337 -9.34 27.68 -6.05
N GLN A 338 -10.08 28.79 -6.04
CA GLN A 338 -9.67 30.05 -5.40
C GLN A 338 -9.50 29.92 -3.88
N THR A 339 -10.24 29.02 -3.23
CA THR A 339 -10.14 28.79 -1.77
C THR A 339 -8.80 28.20 -1.34
N PHE A 340 -8.00 27.68 -2.28
CA PHE A 340 -6.69 27.08 -2.01
C PHE A 340 -5.50 28.03 -2.23
N THR A 341 -5.75 29.27 -2.66
CA THR A 341 -4.69 30.23 -3.02
C THR A 341 -3.71 30.54 -1.87
N ASP A 342 -4.18 30.45 -0.63
CA ASP A 342 -3.38 30.66 0.58
C ASP A 342 -2.59 29.42 1.04
N LEU A 343 -2.82 28.24 0.45
CA LEU A 343 -2.18 26.99 0.88
C LEU A 343 -0.85 26.78 0.18
N GLN A 344 0.25 26.99 0.90
CA GLN A 344 1.61 26.98 0.33
C GLN A 344 2.22 25.58 0.15
N TYR A 345 1.59 24.52 0.69
CA TYR A 345 2.28 23.25 0.91
C TYR A 345 2.33 22.32 -0.32
N THR A 346 1.34 22.39 -1.23
CA THR A 346 1.31 21.56 -2.45
C THR A 346 0.46 22.23 -3.54
N LYS A 347 0.74 21.91 -4.81
CA LYS A 347 -0.19 22.25 -5.89
C LYS A 347 -1.48 21.44 -5.67
N ILE A 348 -2.62 22.11 -5.54
CA ILE A 348 -3.92 21.48 -5.34
C ILE A 348 -4.72 21.56 -6.63
N ILE A 349 -5.35 20.45 -6.99
CA ILE A 349 -6.26 20.37 -8.14
C ILE A 349 -7.67 20.15 -7.61
N SER A 350 -8.62 20.95 -8.11
CA SER A 350 -10.05 20.74 -7.90
C SER A 350 -10.76 20.37 -9.21
N CYS A 351 -11.76 19.50 -9.09
CA CYS A 351 -12.74 19.16 -10.11
C CYS A 351 -14.12 19.26 -9.48
N VAL A 352 -15.05 19.94 -10.16
CA VAL A 352 -16.44 20.08 -9.71
C VAL A 352 -17.34 19.67 -10.85
N ASP A 353 -18.23 18.72 -10.60
CA ASP A 353 -19.14 18.15 -11.57
C ASP A 353 -20.55 18.12 -10.98
N TYR A 354 -21.55 18.46 -11.78
CA TYR A 354 -22.96 18.47 -11.39
C TYR A 354 -23.73 17.51 -12.28
N PHE A 355 -24.30 16.50 -11.64
CA PHE A 355 -25.11 15.44 -12.21
C PHE A 355 -26.58 15.77 -11.95
N LEU A 356 -27.23 16.48 -12.88
CA LEU A 356 -28.55 17.07 -12.66
C LEU A 356 -29.66 16.01 -12.67
N ASP A 357 -29.53 14.97 -13.51
CA ASP A 357 -30.49 13.87 -13.57
C ASP A 357 -30.51 13.08 -12.25
N HIS A 358 -29.35 13.01 -11.58
CA HIS A 358 -29.21 12.37 -10.28
C HIS A 358 -29.39 13.34 -9.09
N GLN A 359 -29.59 14.63 -9.35
CA GLN A 359 -29.60 15.69 -8.34
C GLN A 359 -28.38 15.60 -7.40
N GLN A 360 -27.18 15.44 -7.98
CA GLN A 360 -25.95 15.25 -7.23
C GLN A 360 -24.83 16.16 -7.72
N GLY A 361 -24.14 16.82 -6.80
CA GLY A 361 -22.88 17.52 -7.04
C GLY A 361 -21.72 16.70 -6.51
N LEU A 362 -20.64 16.62 -7.27
CA LEU A 362 -19.38 16.00 -6.89
C LEU A 362 -18.28 17.06 -6.92
N CYS A 363 -17.56 17.19 -5.82
CA CYS A 363 -16.34 17.97 -5.74
C CYS A 363 -15.18 17.06 -5.37
N HIS A 364 -14.18 16.96 -6.23
CA HIS A 364 -12.96 16.20 -6.00
C HIS A 364 -11.77 17.16 -5.86
N ILE A 365 -11.16 17.17 -4.68
CA ILE A 365 -9.97 17.97 -4.39
C ILE A 365 -8.82 17.06 -3.98
N TYR A 366 -7.61 17.33 -4.47
CA TYR A 366 -6.45 16.52 -4.13
C TYR A 366 -5.12 17.26 -4.28
N SER A 367 -4.12 16.79 -3.54
CA SER A 367 -2.73 17.24 -3.64
C SER A 367 -2.02 16.63 -4.85
N TYR A 368 -1.24 17.42 -5.56
CA TYR A 368 -0.42 17.00 -6.69
C TYR A 368 1.08 16.89 -6.29
N PRO A 369 1.80 15.81 -6.68
CA PRO A 369 1.34 14.69 -7.50
C PRO A 369 0.35 13.77 -6.78
N PHE A 370 -0.62 13.26 -7.53
CA PHE A 370 -1.62 12.33 -7.02
C PHE A 370 -0.96 11.00 -6.64
N TRP A 371 -1.05 10.63 -5.37
CA TRP A 371 -0.28 9.53 -4.78
C TRP A 371 -1.08 8.22 -4.62
N MET A 372 -2.39 8.27 -4.87
CA MET A 372 -3.26 7.10 -4.72
C MET A 372 -3.18 6.17 -5.94
N ARG A 373 -3.38 4.87 -5.69
CA ARG A 373 -3.41 3.84 -6.74
C ARG A 373 -4.68 3.92 -7.60
N ARG A 374 -5.79 4.37 -7.02
CA ARG A 374 -7.09 4.44 -7.67
C ARG A 374 -7.45 5.89 -7.95
N PHE A 375 -7.91 6.16 -9.15
CA PHE A 375 -8.54 7.42 -9.50
C PHE A 375 -9.97 7.10 -9.95
N GLU A 376 -10.93 7.42 -9.09
CA GLU A 376 -12.33 7.05 -9.28
C GLU A 376 -13.19 8.26 -9.63
N TYR A 377 -14.25 8.02 -10.40
CA TYR A 377 -15.25 9.01 -10.84
C TYR A 377 -14.67 10.12 -11.74
N ILE A 378 -13.84 9.73 -12.72
CA ILE A 378 -13.38 10.68 -13.74
C ILE A 378 -14.51 10.97 -14.73
N THR A 379 -14.85 12.25 -14.87
CA THR A 379 -15.86 12.78 -15.80
C THR A 379 -15.22 13.33 -17.07
N ASN A 380 -16.03 13.70 -18.07
CA ASN A 380 -15.58 14.38 -19.29
C ASN A 380 -14.79 15.67 -19.02
N ASN A 381 -15.02 16.32 -17.88
CA ASN A 381 -14.34 17.55 -17.46
C ASN A 381 -12.89 17.33 -16.99
N PHE A 382 -12.40 16.08 -17.01
CA PHE A 382 -11.02 15.77 -16.68
C PHE A 382 -10.03 16.51 -17.58
N ALA A 383 -9.24 17.39 -16.95
CA ALA A 383 -8.27 18.25 -17.63
C ALA A 383 -6.98 17.52 -18.08
N GLY A 384 -6.80 16.25 -17.71
CA GLY A 384 -5.56 15.51 -17.95
C GLY A 384 -4.51 15.72 -16.86
N GLY A 385 -3.25 15.46 -17.21
CA GLY A 385 -2.09 15.53 -16.31
C GLY A 385 -1.35 14.19 -16.22
N LEU A 386 -0.22 14.12 -15.54
CA LEU A 386 0.54 12.87 -15.40
C LEU A 386 0.30 12.23 -14.03
N TYR A 387 -0.17 10.98 -14.03
CA TYR A 387 -0.53 10.22 -12.83
C TYR A 387 0.25 8.89 -12.78
N PRO A 388 1.56 8.93 -12.45
CA PRO A 388 2.44 7.77 -12.58
C PRO A 388 2.18 6.66 -11.54
N TYR A 389 1.42 6.96 -10.48
CA TYR A 389 1.10 6.03 -9.40
C TYR A 389 -0.27 5.36 -9.55
N VAL A 390 -1.14 5.90 -10.42
CA VAL A 390 -2.47 5.35 -10.64
C VAL A 390 -2.36 4.06 -11.46
N ARG A 391 -3.12 3.05 -11.05
CA ARG A 391 -3.21 1.74 -11.70
C ARG A 391 -4.65 1.36 -12.01
N VAL A 392 -5.61 1.89 -11.26
CA VAL A 392 -7.04 1.61 -11.45
C VAL A 392 -7.74 2.92 -11.69
N VAL A 393 -8.47 2.99 -12.81
CA VAL A 393 -9.24 4.16 -13.20
C VAL A 393 -10.70 3.77 -13.31
N SER A 394 -11.58 4.59 -12.73
CA SER A 394 -13.03 4.46 -12.90
C SER A 394 -13.58 5.74 -13.54
N LEU A 395 -14.30 5.57 -14.64
CA LEU A 395 -14.95 6.65 -15.39
C LEU A 395 -16.45 6.63 -15.09
N TYR A 396 -17.02 7.81 -14.87
CA TYR A 396 -18.47 8.00 -14.71
C TYR A 396 -18.85 9.40 -15.20
N ASP A 397 -19.90 9.47 -16.01
CA ASP A 397 -20.50 10.73 -16.47
C ASP A 397 -21.98 10.48 -16.83
N GLU A 398 -22.81 11.52 -16.78
CA GLU A 398 -24.19 11.49 -17.29
C GLU A 398 -24.21 11.56 -18.83
N HIS A 399 -23.16 12.12 -19.43
CA HIS A 399 -23.04 12.28 -20.88
C HIS A 399 -22.10 11.25 -21.51
N PRO A 400 -22.20 11.00 -22.83
CA PRO A 400 -21.27 10.14 -23.54
C PRO A 400 -19.83 10.60 -23.40
N PHE A 401 -18.92 9.65 -23.25
CA PHE A 401 -17.50 9.93 -23.28
C PHE A 401 -17.05 10.15 -24.72
N GLU A 402 -16.49 11.33 -24.99
CA GLU A 402 -15.98 11.70 -26.31
C GLU A 402 -14.66 10.95 -26.63
N HIS A 403 -14.33 10.83 -27.91
CA HIS A 403 -13.10 10.14 -28.33
C HIS A 403 -11.84 10.82 -27.74
N GLU A 404 -11.81 12.16 -27.77
CA GLU A 404 -10.73 12.99 -27.23
C GLU A 404 -10.53 12.77 -25.73
N PHE A 405 -11.59 12.43 -25.00
CA PHE A 405 -11.49 12.10 -23.59
C PHE A 405 -10.64 10.84 -23.37
N PHE A 406 -10.86 9.77 -24.15
CA PHE A 406 -10.05 8.55 -24.04
C PHE A 406 -8.58 8.77 -24.43
N ILE A 407 -8.31 9.66 -25.38
CA ILE A 407 -6.94 10.09 -25.68
C ILE A 407 -6.30 10.71 -24.42
N ARG A 408 -7.00 11.65 -23.76
CA ARG A 408 -6.52 12.26 -22.51
C ARG A 408 -6.29 11.22 -21.42
N ILE A 409 -7.18 10.25 -21.23
CA ILE A 409 -7.00 9.15 -20.27
C ILE A 409 -5.73 8.36 -20.57
N SER A 410 -5.52 7.95 -21.81
CA SER A 410 -4.35 7.14 -22.20
C SER A 410 -3.01 7.85 -21.93
N GLN A 411 -2.96 9.17 -22.16
CA GLN A 411 -1.78 9.98 -21.92
C GLN A 411 -1.55 10.24 -20.43
N SER A 412 -2.63 10.28 -19.65
CA SER A 412 -2.57 10.66 -18.23
C SER A 412 -2.15 9.51 -17.32
N PHE A 413 -2.46 8.26 -17.70
CA PHE A 413 -2.27 7.07 -16.88
C PHE A 413 -1.35 6.04 -17.55
N PRO A 414 -0.03 6.31 -17.68
CA PRO A 414 0.91 5.46 -18.42
C PRO A 414 1.08 4.05 -17.85
N CYS A 415 0.68 3.84 -16.59
CA CYS A 415 0.79 2.57 -15.89
C CYS A 415 -0.59 1.96 -15.55
N MET A 416 -1.67 2.41 -16.21
CA MET A 416 -3.02 1.90 -15.95
C MET A 416 -3.09 0.38 -16.18
N GLU A 417 -3.57 -0.34 -15.18
CA GLU A 417 -3.75 -1.79 -15.21
C GLU A 417 -5.22 -2.19 -15.37
N LYS A 418 -6.15 -1.32 -14.95
CA LYS A 418 -7.59 -1.57 -15.00
C LYS A 418 -8.33 -0.28 -15.28
N LEU A 419 -9.25 -0.34 -16.25
CA LEU A 419 -10.22 0.69 -16.55
C LEU A 419 -11.62 0.13 -16.31
N THR A 420 -12.42 0.83 -15.50
CA THR A 420 -13.84 0.58 -15.33
C THR A 420 -14.60 1.76 -15.91
N ILE A 421 -15.59 1.48 -16.76
CA ILE A 421 -16.47 2.50 -17.35
C ILE A 421 -17.87 2.20 -16.87
N ASN A 422 -18.46 3.13 -16.10
CA ASN A 422 -19.83 3.03 -15.64
C ASN A 422 -20.69 4.00 -16.43
N ASN A 423 -21.29 3.50 -17.51
CA ASN A 423 -22.31 4.23 -18.26
C ASN A 423 -23.68 3.73 -17.80
N ARG A 424 -24.47 4.61 -17.17
CA ARG A 424 -25.90 4.37 -16.96
C ARG A 424 -26.64 5.19 -18.02
N TYR A 425 -26.90 4.56 -19.16
CA TYR A 425 -27.90 5.05 -20.12
C TYR A 425 -29.23 4.37 -19.86
#